data_AF-A0A969QS92-F1
#
_entry.id   AF-A0A969QS92-F1
#
_cell.length_a   1.000
_cell.length_b   1.000
_cell.length_c   1.000
_cell.angle_alpha   90.00
_cell.angle_beta   90.00
_cell.angle_gamma   90.00
#
_symmetry.space_group_name_H-M   'P 1'
#
loop_
_entity.id
_entity.type
_entity.pdbx_description
1 polymer ?
#
loop_
_entity_poly.entity_id
_entity_poly.type
_entity_poly.pdbx_seq_one_letter_code
_entity_poly.pdbx_strand_id
1 'polypeptide(L)'
;MQKATPLILVLFLAATATFLSLRTPSPKVAPAPETKSAVPTPDEKKPPQTAKTDTAVTTKVTPRPWPQASSDIAVDSGATFGTLENGMRYIIY
;
A
#
# COMPACT_ATOMS: atom_id res chain seq x y z
N MET A 1 -11.86 49.96 5.80
CA MET A 1 -11.86 48.94 6.87
C MET A 1 -10.79 47.87 6.59
N GLN A 2 -9.49 48.23 6.62
CA GLN A 2 -8.37 47.33 6.23
C GLN A 2 -7.37 47.03 7.36
N LYS A 3 -7.56 47.59 8.56
CA LYS A 3 -6.58 47.52 9.65
C LYS A 3 -6.68 46.26 10.53
N ALA A 4 -7.74 45.46 10.38
CA ALA A 4 -7.97 44.26 11.19
C ALA A 4 -7.45 42.96 10.53
N THR A 5 -7.17 42.98 9.23
CA THR A 5 -6.70 41.82 8.46
C THR A 5 -5.46 41.14 9.05
N PRO A 6 -4.39 41.86 9.47
CA PRO A 6 -3.23 41.19 10.04
C PRO A 6 -3.54 40.54 11.40
N LEU A 7 -4.42 41.14 12.20
CA LEU A 7 -4.80 40.61 13.52
C LEU A 7 -5.64 39.33 13.39
N ILE A 8 -6.54 39.28 12.40
CA ILE A 8 -7.32 38.09 12.09
C ILE A 8 -6.41 36.95 11.61
N LEU A 9 -5.43 37.23 10.74
CA LEU A 9 -4.49 36.22 10.25
C LEU A 9 -3.63 35.62 11.38
N VAL A 10 -3.14 36.46 12.30
CA VAL A 10 -2.38 35.98 13.47
C VAL A 10 -3.26 35.12 14.37
N LEU A 11 -4.54 35.47 14.53
CA LEU A 11 -5.48 34.71 15.35
C LEU A 11 -5.78 33.33 14.75
N PHE A 12 -5.96 33.23 13.43
CA PHE A 12 -6.09 31.94 12.73
C PHE A 12 -4.81 31.11 12.81
N LEU A 13 -3.64 31.73 12.68
CA LEU A 13 -2.36 31.03 12.77
C LEU A 13 -2.12 30.47 14.19
N ALA A 14 -2.44 31.25 15.23
CA ALA A 14 -2.34 30.80 16.61
C ALA A 14 -3.33 29.66 16.93
N ALA A 15 -4.57 29.76 16.45
CA ALA A 15 -5.58 28.73 16.63
C ALA A 15 -5.19 27.41 15.94
N THR A 16 -4.70 27.48 14.71
CA THR A 16 -4.25 26.29 13.96
C THR A 16 -3.01 25.67 14.60
N ALA A 17 -2.02 26.45 15.01
CA ALA A 17 -0.83 25.95 15.72
C ALA A 17 -1.20 25.23 17.03
N THR A 18 -2.14 25.78 17.79
CA THR A 18 -2.61 25.16 19.05
C THR A 18 -3.35 23.85 18.77
N PHE A 19 -4.18 23.80 17.73
CA PHE A 19 -4.87 22.58 17.31
C PHE A 19 -3.91 21.48 16.85
N LEU A 20 -2.89 21.83 16.05
CA LEU A 20 -1.83 20.91 15.64
C LEU A 20 -0.99 20.43 16.83
N SER A 21 -0.73 21.31 17.82
CA SER A 21 0.03 20.97 19.02
C SER A 21 -0.74 20.01 19.95
N LEU A 22 -2.06 20.19 20.08
CA LEU A 22 -2.94 19.31 20.86
C LEU A 22 -3.25 17.98 20.17
N ARG A 23 -2.99 17.86 18.86
CA ARG A 23 -3.18 16.61 18.13
C ARG A 23 -2.07 15.64 18.52
N THR A 24 -2.37 14.76 19.47
CA THR A 24 -1.48 13.67 19.85
C THR A 24 -1.14 12.86 18.59
N PRO A 25 0.16 12.65 18.26
CA PRO A 25 0.51 11.74 17.20
C PRO A 25 -0.02 10.35 17.57
N SER A 26 -0.74 9.71 16.64
CA SER A 26 -1.17 8.33 16.83
C SER A 26 0.03 7.50 17.27
N PRO A 27 -0.10 6.64 18.32
CA PRO A 27 1.00 5.80 18.73
C PRO A 27 1.43 4.97 17.52
N LYS A 28 2.67 5.21 17.08
CA LYS A 28 3.36 4.32 16.16
C LYS A 28 3.44 2.99 16.89
N VAL A 29 2.64 2.01 16.45
CA VAL A 29 2.78 0.63 16.89
C VAL A 29 4.22 0.24 16.58
N ALA A 30 5.04 0.18 17.63
CA ALA A 30 6.36 -0.43 17.56
C ALA A 30 6.16 -1.90 17.20
N PRO A 31 7.00 -2.48 16.31
CA PRO A 31 6.98 -3.92 16.10
C PRO A 31 7.22 -4.59 17.46
N ALA A 32 6.36 -5.55 17.80
CA ALA A 32 6.55 -6.39 18.97
C ALA A 32 7.94 -7.06 18.92
N PRO A 33 8.62 -7.22 20.06
CA PRO A 33 9.91 -7.87 20.13
C PRO A 33 9.81 -9.31 19.63
N GLU A 34 10.79 -9.70 18.83
CA GLU A 34 10.99 -11.04 18.30
C GLU A 34 11.01 -12.07 19.45
N THR A 35 9.94 -12.86 19.56
CA THR A 35 9.94 -14.06 20.39
C THR A 35 10.85 -15.08 19.72
N LYS A 36 12.06 -15.23 20.25
CA LYS A 36 12.91 -16.39 20.03
C LYS A 36 12.11 -17.67 20.32
N SER A 37 11.84 -18.45 19.29
CA SER A 37 11.45 -19.85 19.43
C SER A 37 12.41 -20.73 18.63
N ALA A 38 13.28 -21.39 19.40
CA ALA A 38 13.88 -22.70 19.19
C ALA A 38 14.27 -23.10 17.75
N VAL A 39 15.59 -23.11 17.54
CA VAL A 39 16.27 -23.99 16.57
C VAL A 39 15.99 -25.45 16.92
N PRO A 40 15.72 -26.30 15.92
CA PRO A 40 16.46 -27.54 15.80
C PRO A 40 17.19 -27.59 14.46
N THR A 41 18.51 -27.76 14.51
CA THR A 41 19.30 -28.39 13.42
C THR A 41 19.08 -29.92 13.60
N PRO A 42 18.83 -30.76 12.57
CA PRO A 42 19.62 -30.93 11.34
C PRO A 42 18.73 -31.11 10.07
N ASP A 43 19.20 -30.96 8.82
CA ASP A 43 20.05 -31.92 8.11
C ASP A 43 20.65 -31.31 6.85
N GLU A 44 21.94 -31.58 6.65
CA GLU A 44 22.68 -31.33 5.43
C GLU A 44 22.47 -32.52 4.47
N LYS A 45 21.51 -32.44 3.55
CA LYS A 45 21.62 -33.09 2.21
C LYS A 45 20.46 -32.77 1.28
N LYS A 46 20.83 -32.13 0.16
CA LYS A 46 20.32 -32.25 -1.23
C LYS A 46 20.07 -30.86 -1.82
N PRO A 47 20.74 -30.49 -2.93
CA PRO A 47 20.43 -29.24 -3.60
C PRO A 47 18.93 -29.24 -3.98
N PRO A 48 18.19 -28.14 -3.75
CA PRO A 48 16.80 -28.07 -4.14
C PRO A 48 16.74 -28.28 -5.65
N GLN A 49 16.07 -29.35 -6.10
CA GLN A 49 15.72 -29.50 -7.50
C GLN A 49 14.77 -28.35 -7.83
N THR A 50 15.22 -27.41 -8.64
CA THR A 50 14.37 -26.39 -9.25
C THR A 50 13.60 -27.05 -10.39
N ALA A 51 12.47 -27.66 -10.06
CA ALA A 51 11.49 -28.01 -11.09
C ALA A 51 11.03 -26.70 -11.73
N LYS A 52 11.28 -26.53 -13.03
CA LYS A 52 10.55 -25.53 -13.82
C LYS A 52 9.12 -26.05 -13.91
N THR A 53 8.25 -25.55 -13.05
CA THR A 53 6.81 -25.76 -13.18
C THR A 53 6.39 -25.08 -14.47
N ASP A 54 6.16 -25.89 -15.51
CA ASP A 54 5.58 -25.42 -16.75
C ASP A 54 4.17 -24.90 -16.44
N THR A 55 3.91 -23.62 -16.76
CA THR A 55 2.64 -22.93 -16.53
C THR A 55 1.59 -23.39 -17.56
N ALA A 56 1.47 -24.69 -17.79
CA ALA A 56 0.62 -25.25 -18.83
C ALA A 56 -0.82 -25.56 -18.36
N VAL A 57 -1.08 -25.52 -17.05
CA VAL A 57 -2.44 -25.71 -16.52
C VAL A 57 -2.93 -24.41 -15.90
N THR A 58 -3.27 -23.47 -16.77
CA THR A 58 -4.03 -22.29 -16.39
C THR A 58 -5.48 -22.71 -16.15
N THR A 59 -5.82 -23.04 -14.90
CA THR A 59 -7.23 -23.04 -14.48
C THR A 59 -7.76 -21.63 -14.66
N LYS A 60 -8.87 -21.46 -15.40
CA LYS A 60 -9.51 -20.16 -15.61
C LYS A 60 -9.76 -19.47 -14.26
N VAL A 61 -9.04 -18.38 -14.02
CA VAL A 61 -9.16 -17.61 -12.77
C VAL A 61 -10.16 -16.49 -12.98
N THR A 62 -11.14 -16.34 -12.08
CA THR A 62 -12.02 -15.18 -12.09
C THR A 62 -11.21 -13.92 -11.72
N PRO A 63 -11.13 -12.91 -12.61
CA PRO A 63 -10.38 -11.70 -12.32
C PRO A 63 -10.97 -10.95 -11.12
N ARG A 64 -10.12 -10.59 -10.15
CA ARG A 64 -10.50 -9.63 -9.11
C ARG A 64 -10.58 -8.23 -9.74
N PRO A 65 -11.50 -7.35 -9.30
CA PRO A 65 -11.54 -5.96 -9.74
C PRO A 65 -10.20 -5.23 -9.58
N TRP A 66 -9.91 -4.33 -10.51
CA TRP A 66 -8.75 -3.44 -10.43
C TRP A 66 -8.92 -2.45 -9.28
N PRO A 67 -7.87 -2.15 -8.49
CA PRO A 67 -7.95 -1.13 -7.43
C PRO A 67 -8.37 0.25 -7.95
N GLN A 68 -7.97 0.57 -9.18
CA GLN A 68 -8.39 1.78 -9.87
C GLN A 68 -9.91 1.87 -10.05
N ALA A 69 -10.62 0.75 -10.22
CA ALA A 69 -12.08 0.76 -10.38
C ALA A 69 -12.81 1.27 -9.12
N SER A 70 -12.16 1.22 -7.96
CA SER A 70 -12.65 1.80 -6.70
C SER A 70 -12.02 3.16 -6.36
N SER A 71 -11.17 3.69 -7.24
CA SER A 71 -10.48 4.97 -7.03
C SER A 71 -11.38 6.14 -7.45
N ASP A 72 -11.23 7.26 -6.77
CA ASP A 72 -11.82 8.56 -7.11
C ASP A 72 -11.03 9.32 -8.18
N ILE A 73 -9.83 8.82 -8.52
CA ILE A 73 -8.95 9.40 -9.55
C ILE A 73 -9.32 8.86 -10.93
N ALA A 74 -9.46 9.77 -11.90
CA ALA A 74 -9.75 9.43 -13.29
C ALA A 74 -8.65 8.54 -13.91
N VAL A 75 -9.06 7.67 -14.83
CA VAL A 75 -8.15 6.82 -15.59
C VAL A 75 -7.36 7.64 -16.61
N ASP A 76 -6.06 7.36 -16.74
CA ASP A 76 -5.27 7.89 -17.84
C ASP A 76 -5.82 7.37 -19.18
N SER A 77 -6.10 8.27 -20.12
CA SER A 77 -6.65 7.92 -21.42
C SER A 77 -5.69 7.10 -22.30
N GLY A 78 -4.39 7.08 -21.99
CA GLY A 78 -3.41 6.22 -22.65
C GLY A 78 -3.37 4.80 -22.06
N ALA A 79 -3.90 4.58 -20.86
CA ALA A 79 -3.74 3.33 -20.14
C ALA A 79 -4.90 2.34 -20.41
N THR A 80 -4.57 1.14 -20.87
CA THR A 80 -5.53 0.03 -21.01
C THR A 80 -5.27 -1.07 -19.98
N PHE A 81 -6.28 -1.39 -19.17
CA PHE A 81 -6.22 -2.39 -18.10
C PHE A 81 -6.82 -3.72 -18.54
N GLY A 82 -6.13 -4.83 -18.26
CA GLY A 82 -6.62 -6.16 -18.62
C GLY A 82 -6.19 -7.26 -17.67
N THR A 83 -6.75 -8.46 -17.86
CA THR A 83 -6.38 -9.66 -17.08
C THR A 83 -6.40 -10.87 -17.98
N LEU A 84 -5.33 -11.65 -17.95
CA LEU A 84 -5.18 -12.91 -18.68
C LEU A 84 -5.99 -14.03 -18.00
N GLU A 85 -6.22 -15.13 -18.71
CA GLU A 85 -7.00 -16.27 -18.20
C GLU A 85 -6.39 -16.91 -16.95
N ASN A 86 -5.07 -16.79 -16.79
CA ASN A 86 -4.33 -17.24 -15.61
C ASN A 86 -4.38 -16.26 -14.43
N GLY A 87 -5.16 -15.18 -14.55
CA GLY A 87 -5.29 -14.16 -13.53
C GLY A 87 -4.17 -13.11 -13.51
N MET A 88 -3.18 -13.19 -14.41
CA MET A 88 -2.14 -12.16 -14.52
C MET A 88 -2.73 -10.85 -15.04
N ARG A 89 -2.45 -9.77 -14.34
CA ARG A 89 -2.88 -8.41 -14.68
C ARG A 89 -1.84 -7.71 -15.53
N TYR A 90 -2.29 -6.91 -16.49
CA TYR A 90 -1.42 -6.10 -17.34
C TYR A 90 -1.99 -4.70 -17.59
N ILE A 91 -1.10 -3.77 -17.90
CA ILE A 91 -1.40 -2.40 -18.31
C ILE A 91 -0.59 -2.11 -19.57
N ILE A 92 -1.23 -1.53 -20.58
CA ILE A 92 -0.59 -1.07 -21.81
C ILE A 92 -0.69 0.45 -21.82
N TYR A 93 0.41 1.12 -22.18
CA TYR A 93 0.55 2.57 -22.30
C TYR A 93 0.84 2.97 -23.75
#